data_AF-A0A2V8EWQ7-F1
#
_entry.id   AF-A0A2V8EWQ7-F1
#
_cell.length_a   1.000
_cell.length_b   1.000
_cell.length_c   1.000
_cell.angle_alpha   90.00
_cell.angle_beta   90.00
_cell.angle_gamma   90.00
#
_symmetry.space_group_name_H-M   'P 1'
#
loop_
_entity.id
_entity.type
_entity.pdbx_description
1 polymer ?
#
loop_
_entity_poly.entity_id
_entity_poly.type
_entity_poly.pdbx_seq_one_letter_code
_entity_poly.pdbx_strand_id
1 'polypeptide(L)'
;GQTGGFADPNHTINIEGDMRFDPTNSVKLEGTYRVPIFGGFNVSGVYNYTTGLAWGRTASIRGLAQGSETVRIEPVGTRRTDPVSTLDFRVEKTFPLGDASHQVGVFLDIFNLNNRGVIDNGSSTGVIESSSTTFGNPNVWISPRLARLGFRVTF
;
A
#
# COMPACT_ATOMS: atom_id res chain seq x y z
N GLY A 1 33.04 0.46 11.99
CA GLY A 1 33.00 -0.79 11.22
C GLY A 1 32.44 -0.48 9.85
N GLN A 2 32.89 -1.17 8.80
CA GLN A 2 32.30 -1.01 7.47
C GLN A 2 30.82 -1.43 7.50
N THR A 3 29.93 -0.59 6.98
CA THR A 3 28.47 -0.78 6.99
C THR A 3 27.92 -1.24 5.63
N GLY A 4 28.75 -1.90 4.81
CA GLY A 4 28.35 -2.42 3.51
C GLY A 4 27.62 -3.76 3.62
N GLY A 5 26.66 -4.03 2.74
CA GLY A 5 25.95 -5.33 2.67
C GLY A 5 26.86 -6.54 2.42
N PHE A 6 28.12 -6.31 2.00
CA PHE A 6 29.16 -7.33 1.81
C PHE A 6 30.29 -7.25 2.85
N ALA A 7 30.17 -6.37 3.86
CA ALA A 7 31.16 -6.24 4.92
C ALA A 7 31.04 -7.35 5.98
N ASP A 8 29.85 -7.97 6.09
CA ASP A 8 29.61 -9.14 6.91
C ASP A 8 28.95 -10.23 6.04
N PRO A 9 29.55 -11.44 5.92
CA PRO A 9 28.92 -12.55 5.20
C PRO A 9 27.52 -12.91 5.73
N ASN A 10 27.24 -12.66 7.01
CA ASN A 10 25.93 -12.91 7.63
C ASN A 10 24.79 -12.11 6.97
N HIS A 11 25.08 -10.95 6.38
CA HIS A 11 24.09 -10.13 5.67
C HIS A 11 23.64 -10.72 4.33
N THR A 12 24.41 -11.67 3.78
CA THR A 12 24.12 -12.32 2.50
C THR A 12 23.39 -13.65 2.65
N ILE A 13 23.23 -14.15 3.87
CA ILE A 13 22.52 -15.40 4.15
C ILE A 13 21.05 -15.25 3.74
N ASN A 14 20.55 -16.17 2.91
CA ASN A 14 19.15 -16.25 2.48
C ASN A 14 18.60 -14.93 1.88
N ILE A 15 19.46 -14.15 1.22
CA ILE A 15 19.05 -12.91 0.54
C ILE A 15 18.45 -13.17 -0.85
N GLU A 16 18.65 -14.37 -1.38
CA GLU A 16 18.09 -14.85 -2.64
C GLU A 16 16.56 -14.99 -2.53
N GLY A 17 15.84 -14.74 -3.63
CA GLY A 17 14.39 -14.88 -3.74
C GLY A 17 13.66 -13.61 -4.22
N ASP A 18 12.33 -13.60 -4.11
CA ASP A 18 11.50 -12.46 -4.53
C ASP A 18 11.86 -11.21 -3.72
N MET A 19 12.07 -10.07 -4.39
CA MET A 19 12.27 -8.82 -3.67
C MET A 19 10.99 -8.39 -2.96
N ARG A 20 11.13 -7.83 -1.75
CA ARG A 20 9.98 -7.41 -0.91
C ARG A 20 8.95 -6.57 -1.67
N PHE A 21 9.43 -5.58 -2.43
CA PHE A 21 8.62 -4.65 -3.21
C PHE A 21 8.51 -5.04 -4.68
N ASP A 22 8.48 -6.34 -4.95
CA ASP A 22 8.29 -6.90 -6.29
C ASP A 22 6.96 -7.67 -6.33
N PRO A 23 5.85 -6.99 -6.67
CA PRO A 23 4.56 -7.64 -6.77
C PRO A 23 4.49 -8.48 -8.04
N THR A 24 4.21 -9.77 -7.90
CA THR A 24 4.10 -10.70 -9.04
C THR A 24 3.03 -10.27 -10.04
N ASN A 25 1.91 -9.74 -9.56
CA ASN A 25 0.82 -9.23 -10.39
C ASN A 25 0.34 -7.86 -9.86
N SER A 26 0.08 -6.94 -10.77
CA SER A 26 -0.53 -5.65 -10.48
C SER A 26 -1.53 -5.28 -11.57
N VAL A 27 -2.74 -4.93 -11.18
CA VAL A 27 -3.83 -4.51 -12.07
C VAL A 27 -4.41 -3.22 -11.54
N LYS A 28 -4.52 -2.22 -12.41
CA LYS A 28 -5.20 -0.96 -12.13
C LYS A 28 -6.24 -0.70 -13.20
N LEU A 29 -7.48 -0.49 -12.77
CA LEU A 29 -8.58 -0.12 -13.65
C LEU A 29 -9.12 1.22 -13.19
N GLU A 30 -9.16 2.19 -14.09
CA GLU A 30 -9.67 3.53 -13.80
C GLU A 30 -10.68 3.95 -14.87
N GLY A 31 -11.73 4.62 -14.44
CA GLY A 31 -12.79 5.05 -15.32
C GLY A 31 -13.53 6.24 -14.75
N THR A 32 -14.02 7.08 -15.65
CA THR A 32 -14.92 8.18 -15.32
C THR A 32 -16.08 8.18 -16.30
N TYR A 33 -17.28 8.36 -15.77
CA TYR A 33 -18.50 8.45 -16.56
C TYR A 33 -19.26 9.72 -16.19
N ARG A 34 -19.64 10.50 -17.20
CA ARG A 34 -20.50 11.67 -17.02
C ARG A 34 -21.95 11.22 -17.09
N VAL A 35 -22.64 11.25 -15.96
CA VAL A 35 -24.07 10.95 -15.89
C VAL A 35 -24.85 12.20 -16.32
N PRO A 36 -25.71 12.16 -17.35
CA PRO A 36 -26.37 13.36 -17.89
C PRO A 36 -27.58 13.84 -17.08
N ILE A 37 -27.97 13.15 -16.01
CA ILE A 37 -29.14 13.51 -15.19
C ILE A 37 -28.83 14.68 -14.23
N PHE A 38 -29.87 15.39 -13.79
CA PHE A 38 -29.78 16.50 -12.84
C PHE A 38 -28.76 17.60 -13.21
N GLY A 39 -28.60 17.90 -14.50
CA GLY A 39 -27.64 18.91 -14.98
C GLY A 39 -26.21 18.40 -15.15
N GLY A 40 -25.98 17.09 -14.99
CA GLY A 40 -24.69 16.46 -15.22
C GLY A 40 -23.84 16.34 -13.96
N PHE A 41 -23.29 15.16 -13.71
CA PHE A 41 -22.24 14.94 -12.72
C PHE A 41 -21.28 13.84 -13.18
N ASN A 42 -20.04 13.88 -12.69
CA ASN A 42 -19.03 12.88 -12.98
C ASN A 42 -19.00 11.84 -11.87
N VAL A 43 -18.92 10.58 -12.27
CA VAL A 43 -18.67 9.45 -11.38
C VAL A 43 -17.36 8.82 -11.82
N SER A 44 -16.42 8.70 -10.91
CA SER A 44 -15.12 8.09 -11.16
C SER A 44 -14.90 6.91 -10.23
N GLY A 45 -14.23 5.88 -10.73
CA GLY A 45 -13.83 4.71 -9.96
C GLY A 45 -12.40 4.32 -10.28
N VAL A 46 -11.66 3.90 -9.26
CA VAL A 46 -10.33 3.32 -9.40
C VAL A 46 -10.29 2.01 -8.62
N TYR A 47 -10.08 0.91 -9.33
CA TYR A 47 -9.80 -0.38 -8.73
C TYR A 47 -8.30 -0.67 -8.82
N ASN A 48 -7.68 -0.99 -7.69
CA ASN A 48 -6.28 -1.38 -7.61
C ASN A 48 -6.18 -2.78 -7.01
N TYR A 49 -5.48 -3.67 -7.70
CA TYR A 49 -5.07 -4.98 -7.20
C TYR A 49 -3.56 -5.10 -7.29
N THR A 50 -2.90 -5.52 -6.22
CA THR A 50 -1.46 -5.78 -6.20
C THR A 50 -1.18 -6.96 -5.28
N THR A 51 -0.38 -7.93 -5.76
CA THR A 51 0.08 -9.05 -4.94
C THR A 51 0.79 -8.55 -3.67
N GLY A 52 0.58 -9.23 -2.54
CA GLY A 52 1.17 -8.89 -1.24
C GLY A 52 2.70 -8.88 -1.27
N LEU A 53 3.33 -8.25 -0.26
CA LEU A 53 4.78 -8.17 -0.13
C LEU A 53 5.42 -9.53 0.07
N ALA A 54 6.55 -9.75 -0.59
CA ALA A 54 7.45 -10.84 -0.27
C ALA A 54 8.17 -10.57 1.05
N TRP A 55 8.15 -11.53 1.96
CA TRP A 55 8.78 -11.41 3.27
C TRP A 55 9.37 -12.75 3.72
N GLY A 56 10.17 -12.69 4.78
CA GLY A 56 10.85 -13.87 5.28
C GLY A 56 11.26 -13.70 6.73
N ARG A 57 11.36 -14.82 7.44
CA ARG A 57 11.72 -14.87 8.85
C ARG A 57 13.18 -14.54 9.10
N THR A 58 13.42 -13.73 10.13
CA THR A 58 14.75 -13.40 10.66
C THR A 58 14.90 -13.91 12.09
N ALA A 59 16.13 -14.12 12.53
CA ALA A 59 16.47 -14.46 13.90
C ALA A 59 17.64 -13.62 14.37
N SER A 60 17.56 -13.13 15.62
CA SER A 60 18.67 -12.46 16.28
C SER A 60 19.48 -13.49 17.05
N ILE A 61 20.71 -13.73 16.61
CA ILE A 61 21.68 -14.61 17.24
C ILE A 61 22.54 -13.78 18.19
N ARG A 62 22.60 -14.19 19.45
CA ARG A 62 23.31 -13.49 20.53
C ARG A 62 24.47 -14.32 21.04
N GLY A 63 25.44 -13.66 21.68
CA GLY A 63 26.60 -14.34 22.28
C GLY A 63 27.74 -14.64 21.30
N LEU A 64 27.77 -13.97 20.14
CA LEU A 64 28.89 -14.08 19.20
C LEU A 64 30.02 -13.12 19.62
N ALA A 65 31.25 -13.45 19.24
CA ALA A 65 32.41 -12.60 19.53
C ALA A 65 32.30 -11.22 18.86
N GLN A 66 31.61 -11.12 17.72
CA GLN A 66 31.36 -9.87 17.00
C GLN A 66 30.15 -9.08 17.53
N GLY A 67 29.36 -9.61 18.46
CA GLY A 67 28.13 -8.98 18.94
C GLY A 67 26.87 -9.80 18.66
N SER A 68 25.70 -9.15 18.68
CA SER A 68 24.44 -9.80 18.29
C SER A 68 24.17 -9.50 16.83
N GLU A 69 23.86 -10.54 16.05
CA GLU A 69 23.61 -10.42 14.62
C GLU A 69 22.20 -10.86 14.26
N THR A 70 21.56 -10.15 13.32
CA THR A 70 20.25 -10.54 12.79
C THR A 70 20.41 -11.14 11.40
N VAL A 71 20.08 -12.42 11.29
CA VAL A 71 20.22 -13.20 10.05
C VAL A 71 18.86 -13.65 9.55
N ARG A 72 18.72 -13.84 8.24
CA ARG A 72 17.55 -14.50 7.67
C ARG A 72 17.66 -16.01 7.85
N ILE A 73 16.58 -16.63 8.32
CA ILE A 73 16.52 -18.08 8.52
C ILE A 73 15.70 -18.80 7.45
N GLU A 74 15.11 -18.05 6.52
CA GLU A 74 14.50 -18.53 5.28
C GLU A 74 14.79 -17.51 4.15
N PRO A 75 14.84 -17.94 2.87
CA PRO A 75 14.97 -17.04 1.73
C PRO A 75 13.90 -15.94 1.70
N VAL A 76 14.22 -14.76 1.19
CA VAL A 76 13.23 -13.69 1.02
C VAL A 76 12.15 -14.14 0.03
N GLY A 77 10.88 -13.89 0.34
CA GLY A 77 9.78 -14.29 -0.53
C GLY A 77 9.29 -15.72 -0.31
N THR A 78 9.87 -16.45 0.66
CA THR A 78 9.28 -17.70 1.17
C THR A 78 7.84 -17.49 1.64
N ARG A 79 7.49 -16.28 2.05
CA ARG A 79 6.14 -15.88 2.46
C ARG A 79 5.69 -14.64 1.70
N ARG A 80 4.38 -14.49 1.53
CA ARG A 80 3.77 -13.25 1.05
C ARG A 80 2.65 -12.79 1.98
N THR A 81 2.44 -11.47 2.07
CA THR A 81 1.26 -10.91 2.74
C THR A 81 0.01 -11.09 1.87
N ASP A 82 -1.16 -10.78 2.43
CA ASP A 82 -2.39 -10.74 1.64
C ASP A 82 -2.29 -9.69 0.51
N PRO A 83 -2.90 -9.94 -0.67
CA PRO A 83 -2.93 -8.97 -1.74
C PRO A 83 -3.75 -7.73 -1.34
N VAL A 84 -3.28 -6.57 -1.80
CA VAL A 84 -4.02 -5.31 -1.69
C VAL A 84 -5.02 -5.26 -2.84
N SER A 85 -6.30 -5.12 -2.52
CA SER A 85 -7.39 -5.02 -3.49
C SER A 85 -8.36 -3.93 -3.06
N THR A 86 -8.16 -2.70 -3.51
CA THR A 86 -8.99 -1.54 -3.10
C THR A 86 -9.85 -1.03 -4.24
N LEU A 87 -11.03 -0.55 -3.90
CA LEU A 87 -11.91 0.19 -4.80
C LEU A 87 -12.11 1.60 -4.24
N ASP A 88 -11.69 2.61 -5.00
CA ASP A 88 -11.90 4.02 -4.67
C ASP A 88 -12.96 4.60 -5.61
N PHE A 89 -13.75 5.54 -5.08
CA PHE A 89 -14.91 6.09 -5.78
C PHE A 89 -14.97 7.60 -5.58
N ARG A 90 -15.34 8.33 -6.62
CA ARG A 90 -15.57 9.78 -6.57
C ARG A 90 -16.85 10.16 -7.28
N VAL A 91 -17.61 11.06 -6.68
CA VAL A 91 -18.72 11.76 -7.35
C VAL A 91 -18.42 13.25 -7.30
N GLU A 92 -18.54 13.93 -8.44
CA GLU A 92 -18.29 15.35 -8.55
C GLU A 92 -19.36 16.02 -9.40
N LYS A 93 -19.87 17.16 -8.91
CA LYS A 93 -20.81 18.00 -9.64
C LYS A 93 -20.30 19.43 -9.71
N THR A 94 -20.33 19.99 -10.91
CA THR A 94 -19.91 21.37 -11.17
C THR A 94 -21.12 22.24 -11.45
N PHE A 95 -21.22 23.36 -10.73
CA PHE A 95 -22.28 24.34 -10.84
C PHE A 95 -21.71 25.64 -11.42
N PRO A 96 -22.28 26.20 -12.49
CA PRO A 96 -21.89 27.52 -12.97
C PRO A 96 -22.36 28.62 -12.00
N LEU A 97 -21.54 29.66 -11.81
CA LEU A 97 -21.83 30.86 -11.03
C LEU A 97 -22.05 32.05 -11.99
N GLY A 98 -23.20 32.05 -12.66
CA GLY A 98 -23.57 33.11 -13.61
C GLY A 98 -23.06 32.85 -15.04
N ASP A 99 -21.75 32.69 -15.22
CA ASP A 99 -21.13 32.40 -16.52
C ASP A 99 -20.28 31.11 -16.50
N ALA A 100 -19.68 30.78 -17.65
CA ALA A 100 -18.85 29.58 -17.78
C ALA A 100 -17.44 29.73 -17.20
N SER A 101 -16.97 30.96 -16.95
CA SER A 101 -15.67 31.24 -16.31
C SER A 101 -15.71 31.02 -14.80
N HIS A 102 -16.86 31.29 -14.17
CA HIS A 102 -17.04 31.12 -12.73
C HIS A 102 -17.77 29.81 -12.42
N GLN A 103 -17.11 28.87 -11.74
CA GLN A 103 -17.69 27.56 -11.46
C GLN A 103 -17.35 27.07 -10.04
N VAL A 104 -18.28 26.35 -9.43
CA VAL A 104 -18.08 25.63 -8.16
C VAL A 104 -18.26 24.14 -8.39
N GLY A 105 -17.18 23.38 -8.26
CA GLY A 105 -17.20 21.93 -8.19
C GLY A 105 -17.36 21.46 -6.75
N VAL A 106 -18.31 20.57 -6.47
CA VAL A 106 -18.44 19.88 -5.18
C VAL A 106 -18.22 18.39 -5.41
N PHE A 107 -17.40 17.76 -4.59
CA PHE A 107 -17.05 16.36 -4.75
C PHE A 107 -17.01 15.59 -3.43
N LEU A 108 -17.34 14.30 -3.53
CA LEU A 108 -17.20 13.30 -2.48
C LEU A 108 -16.30 12.19 -3.00
N ASP A 109 -15.16 11.99 -2.35
CA ASP A 109 -14.29 10.83 -2.55
C ASP A 109 -14.55 9.81 -1.44
N ILE A 110 -14.62 8.53 -1.77
CA ILE A 110 -14.65 7.40 -0.83
C ILE A 110 -13.50 6.47 -1.21
N PHE A 111 -12.47 6.44 -0.37
CA PHE A 111 -11.32 5.55 -0.50
C PHE A 111 -11.57 4.23 0.21
N ASN A 112 -11.02 3.14 -0.32
CA ASN A 112 -11.19 1.79 0.23
C ASN A 112 -12.68 1.48 0.47
N LEU A 113 -13.50 1.67 -0.56
CA LEU A 113 -14.95 1.48 -0.53
C LEU A 113 -15.32 0.06 -0.06
N ASN A 114 -14.52 -0.94 -0.41
CA ASN A 114 -14.70 -2.32 0.03
C ASN A 114 -14.15 -2.62 1.45
N ASN A 115 -13.62 -1.61 2.16
CA ASN A 115 -13.17 -1.63 3.54
C ASN A 115 -12.23 -2.81 3.87
N ARG A 116 -11.21 -3.02 3.04
CA ARG A 116 -10.19 -4.05 3.27
C ARG A 116 -9.24 -3.60 4.38
N GLY A 117 -8.95 -4.50 5.32
CA GLY A 117 -7.87 -4.37 6.29
C GLY A 117 -6.80 -5.40 6.00
N VAL A 118 -5.79 -5.01 5.21
CA VAL A 118 -4.61 -5.83 4.92
C VAL A 118 -3.34 -5.07 5.28
N ILE A 119 -2.23 -5.78 5.35
CA ILE A 119 -0.91 -5.16 5.57
C ILE A 119 -0.62 -4.15 4.47
N ASP A 120 -0.01 -3.02 4.84
CA ASP A 120 0.42 -2.01 3.88
C ASP A 120 1.63 -2.48 3.08
N ASN A 121 1.42 -2.71 1.77
CA ASN A 121 2.49 -3.07 0.85
C ASN A 121 3.49 -1.93 0.60
N GLY A 122 3.22 -0.70 1.03
CA GLY A 122 4.21 0.40 1.02
C GLY A 122 5.24 0.30 2.14
N SER A 123 5.03 -0.55 3.15
CA SER A 123 5.84 -0.58 4.36
C SER A 123 6.87 -1.71 4.37
N SER A 124 8.16 -1.36 4.51
CA SER A 124 9.24 -2.34 4.71
C SER A 124 9.11 -3.10 6.03
N THR A 125 8.32 -2.59 6.97
CA THR A 125 8.03 -3.18 8.27
C THR A 125 6.56 -3.58 8.39
N GLY A 126 5.87 -3.86 7.28
CA GLY A 126 4.45 -4.21 7.29
C GLY A 126 4.11 -5.45 8.13
N VAL A 127 5.06 -6.37 8.30
CA VAL A 127 4.94 -7.59 9.10
C VAL A 127 6.17 -7.77 10.01
N ILE A 128 5.97 -8.35 11.19
CA ILE A 128 7.06 -8.68 12.10
C ILE A 128 7.78 -9.94 11.62
N GLU A 129 9.00 -9.75 11.11
CA GLU A 129 9.84 -10.84 10.58
C GLU A 129 10.66 -11.57 11.65
N SER A 130 10.87 -10.92 12.80
CA SER A 130 11.72 -11.45 13.87
C SER A 130 11.11 -12.70 14.51
N SER A 131 11.96 -13.69 14.75
CA SER A 131 11.64 -14.93 15.44
C SER A 131 11.32 -14.67 16.92
N SER A 132 10.06 -14.31 17.20
CA SER A 132 9.52 -14.06 18.53
C SER A 132 8.10 -14.61 18.65
N THR A 133 7.43 -14.34 19.78
CA THR A 133 6.00 -14.65 19.98
C THR A 133 5.06 -13.83 19.08
N THR A 134 5.55 -12.75 18.47
CA THR A 134 4.78 -11.88 17.57
C THR A 134 5.17 -12.06 16.10
N PHE A 135 5.94 -13.10 15.78
CA PHE A 135 6.34 -13.43 14.42
C PHE A 135 5.12 -13.57 13.49
N GLY A 136 5.15 -12.87 12.35
CA GLY A 136 4.07 -12.88 11.37
C GLY A 136 2.90 -11.94 11.70
N ASN A 137 2.91 -11.26 12.86
CA ASN A 137 1.88 -10.28 13.15
C ASN A 137 2.00 -9.07 12.21
N PRO A 138 0.87 -8.56 11.70
CA PRO A 138 0.82 -7.28 11.01
C PRO A 138 1.32 -6.15 11.91
N ASN A 139 2.11 -5.24 11.35
CA ASN A 139 2.67 -4.09 12.06
C ASN A 139 2.23 -2.76 11.42
N VAL A 140 1.96 -2.74 10.11
CA VAL A 140 1.38 -1.58 9.41
C VAL A 140 0.21 -2.03 8.54
N TRP A 141 -0.89 -1.30 8.62
CA TRP A 141 -2.12 -1.58 7.91
C TRP A 141 -2.41 -0.49 6.89
N ILE A 142 -3.07 -0.85 5.78
CA ILE A 142 -3.62 0.15 4.86
C ILE A 142 -4.67 1.02 5.55
N SER A 143 -4.93 2.20 4.98
CA SER A 143 -5.99 3.09 5.50
C SER A 143 -7.36 2.41 5.47
N PRO A 144 -8.20 2.61 6.50
CA PRO A 144 -9.57 2.12 6.50
C PRO A 144 -10.41 2.85 5.45
N ARG A 145 -11.68 2.47 5.29
CA ARG A 145 -12.60 3.26 4.46
C ARG A 145 -12.63 4.72 4.94
N LEU A 146 -12.29 5.64 4.04
CA LEU A 146 -12.22 7.07 4.32
C LEU A 146 -13.12 7.82 3.33
N ALA A 147 -13.96 8.72 3.85
CA ALA A 147 -14.72 9.64 3.02
C ALA A 147 -14.13 11.05 3.10
N ARG A 148 -14.01 11.74 1.96
CA ARG A 148 -13.53 13.11 1.85
C ARG A 148 -14.52 13.94 1.05
N LEU A 149 -15.12 14.92 1.71
CA LEU A 149 -15.95 15.94 1.07
C LEU A 149 -15.10 17.18 0.79
N GLY A 150 -15.24 17.75 -0.41
CA GLY A 150 -14.52 18.95 -0.79
C GLY A 150 -15.25 19.76 -1.85
N PHE A 151 -14.77 20.98 -2.07
CA PHE A 151 -15.23 21.85 -3.14
C PHE A 151 -14.04 22.56 -3.80
N ARG A 152 -14.24 23.02 -5.03
CA ARG A 152 -13.27 23.77 -5.84
C ARG A 152 -13.99 24.94 -6.49
N VAL A 153 -13.43 26.13 -6.36
CA VAL A 153 -13.91 27.34 -7.04
C VAL A 153 -12.96 27.66 -8.19
N THR A 154 -13.52 27.93 -9.37
CA THR A 154 -12.80 28.39 -10.57
C THR A 154 -13.33 29.77 -10.92
N PHE A 155 -12.43 30.71 -11.24
CA PHE A 155 -12.70 32.10 -11.61
C PHE A 155 -11.89 32.47 -12.85
#